data_AF-A0A7Y2PN74-F1
#
_entry.id   AF-A0A7Y2PN74-F1
#
_cell.length_a   1.000
_cell.length_b   1.000
_cell.length_c   1.000
_cell.angle_alpha   90.00
_cell.angle_beta   90.00
_cell.angle_gamma   90.00
#
_symmetry.space_group_name_H-M   'P 1'
#
loop_
_entity.id
_entity.type
_entity.pdbx_description
1 polymer ?
#
loop_
_entity_poly.entity_id
_entity_poly.type
_entity_poly.pdbx_seq_one_letter_code
_entity_poly.pdbx_strand_id
1 'polypeptide(L)' 'MLIPGNIPNIISAGKLKIKSTEWARIAVPLGAILLIMYYIVLFVI' A
#
# COMPACT_ATOMS: atom_id res chain seq x y z
N MET A 1 -2.30 -13.28 5.44
CA MET A 1 -1.24 -12.26 5.61
C MET A 1 -0.58 -12.04 4.24
N LEU A 2 -0.38 -10.86 3.68
CA LEU A 2 -0.70 -9.46 4.02
C LEU A 2 -1.93 -8.90 3.26
N ILE A 3 -3.02 -8.72 3.97
CA ILE A 3 -3.74 -7.44 3.96
C ILE A 3 -3.98 -7.17 5.44
N PRO A 4 -3.13 -6.35 6.05
CA PRO A 4 -3.67 -5.24 6.80
C PRO A 4 -2.89 -3.95 6.54
N GLY A 5 -3.64 -2.85 6.50
CA GLY A 5 -3.17 -1.56 6.97
C GLY A 5 -3.99 -1.23 8.22
N ASN A 6 -4.65 -0.07 8.23
CA ASN A 6 -5.67 0.25 9.22
C ASN A 6 -6.99 -0.56 9.02
N ILE A 7 -7.92 -0.48 9.99
CA ILE A 7 -9.21 -1.19 10.00
C ILE A 7 -9.98 -1.06 8.67
N PRO A 8 -10.10 0.13 8.03
CA PRO A 8 -10.80 0.28 6.76
C PRO A 8 -10.26 -0.58 5.61
N ASN A 9 -8.94 -0.75 5.51
CA ASN A 9 -8.31 -1.55 4.46
C ASN A 9 -8.63 -3.05 4.64
N ILE A 10 -8.71 -3.51 5.89
CA ILE A 10 -9.09 -4.89 6.22
C ILE A 10 -10.56 -5.14 5.80
N ILE A 11 -11.47 -4.23 6.16
CA ILE A 11 -12.89 -4.34 5.80
C ILE A 11 -13.06 -4.31 4.28
N SER A 12 -12.39 -3.40 3.59
CA SER A 12 -12.50 -3.23 2.14
C SER A 12 -11.98 -4.45 1.38
N ALA A 13 -10.85 -5.02 1.79
CA ALA A 13 -10.32 -6.23 1.17
C ALA A 13 -11.23 -7.45 1.38
N GLY A 14 -11.85 -7.57 2.56
CA GLY A 14 -12.86 -8.60 2.81
C GLY A 14 -14.09 -8.44 1.92
N LYS A 15 -14.62 -7.22 1.77
CA LYS A 15 -15.79 -6.94 0.92
C LYS A 15 -15.51 -7.16 -0.57
N LEU A 16 -14.32 -6.77 -1.04
CA LEU A 16 -13.92 -6.87 -2.44
C LEU A 16 -13.28 -8.22 -2.80
N LYS A 17 -13.13 -9.13 -1.83
CA LYS A 17 -12.50 -10.45 -1.98
C LYS A 17 -11.10 -10.39 -2.62
N ILE A 18 -10.35 -9.33 -2.32
CA ILE A 18 -9.01 -9.14 -2.88
C ILE A 18 -8.06 -10.14 -2.22
N LYS A 19 -7.30 -10.89 -3.03
CA LYS A 19 -6.26 -11.76 -2.49
C LYS A 19 -5.09 -10.91 -2.02
N SER A 20 -4.49 -11.32 -0.91
CA SER A 20 -3.33 -10.65 -0.33
C SER A 20 -2.15 -10.48 -1.31
N THR A 21 -1.93 -11.47 -2.17
CA THR A 21 -0.88 -11.44 -3.18
C THR A 21 -1.17 -10.44 -4.30
N GLU A 22 -2.43 -10.29 -4.71
CA GLU A 22 -2.87 -9.31 -5.71
C GLU A 22 -2.71 -7.89 -5.17
N TRP A 23 -3.12 -7.67 -3.93
CA TRP A 23 -2.92 -6.40 -3.23
C TRP A 23 -1.43 -6.06 -3.13
N ALA A 24 -0.59 -6.99 -2.66
CA ALA A 24 0.83 -6.75 -2.43
C ALA A 24 1.59 -6.40 -3.73
N ARG A 25 1.22 -7.02 -4.86
CA ARG A 25 1.86 -6.80 -6.16
C ARG A 25 1.72 -5.35 -6.67
N ILE A 26 0.68 -4.64 -6.23
CA ILE A 26 0.43 -3.24 -6.62
C ILE A 26 0.81 -2.28 -5.48
N ALA A 27 0.36 -2.57 -4.26
CA ALA A 27 0.52 -1.66 -3.12
C ALA A 27 1.98 -1.52 -2.67
N VAL A 28 2.78 -2.60 -2.72
CA VAL A 28 4.18 -2.55 -2.26
C VAL A 28 5.06 -1.71 -3.18
N PRO A 29 5.06 -1.91 -4.52
CA PRO A 29 5.84 -1.06 -5.41
C PRO A 29 5.38 0.40 -5.39
N LEU A 30 4.07 0.65 -5.40
CA LEU A 30 3.53 2.01 -5.39
C LEU A 30 3.87 2.74 -4.08
N GLY A 31 3.76 2.06 -2.94
CA GLY A 31 4.14 2.61 -1.64
C GLY A 31 5.63 2.95 -1.57
N ALA A 32 6.49 2.10 -2.13
CA ALA A 32 7.93 2.37 -2.19
C ALA A 32 8.26 3.61 -3.06
N ILE A 33 7.61 3.74 -4.23
CA ILE A 33 7.78 4.91 -5.10
C ILE A 33 7.35 6.19 -4.39
N LEU A 34 6.17 6.17 -3.75
CA LEU A 34 5.66 7.32 -3.00
C LEU A 34 6.56 7.70 -1.83
N LEU A 35 7.12 6.71 -1.12
CA LEU A 35 8.06 6.96 -0.04
C LEU A 35 9.34 7.62 -0.54
N ILE A 36 9.92 7.12 -1.63
CA ILE A 36 11.11 7.72 -2.25
C ILE A 36 10.81 9.16 -2.68
N MET A 37 9.69 9.40 -3.37
CA MET A 37 9.27 10.74 -3.79
C MET A 37 9.08 11.68 -2.60
N TYR A 38 8.44 11.21 -1.52
CA TYR A 38 8.26 11.99 -0.30
C TYR A 38 9.58 12.47 0.28
N TYR A 39 10.58 11.58 0.38
CA TYR A 39 11.91 11.95 0.89
C TYR A 39 12.69 12.86 -0.07
N ILE A 40 12.56 12.68 -1.39
CA ILE A 40 13.15 13.60 -2.37
C ILE A 40 12.59 15.01 -2.17
N VAL A 41 11.27 15.15 -2.08
CA VAL A 41 10.62 16.44 -1.87
C VAL A 41 11.06 17.06 -0.54
N LEU A 42 11.17 16.26 0.52
CA LEU A 42 11.47 16.78 1.86
C LEU A 42 12.93 17.24 2.03
N PHE A 43 13.88 16.61 1.34
CA PHE A 43 15.31 16.81 1.60
C PHE A 43 16.09 17.42 0.42
N VAL A 44 15.55 17.40 -0.80
CA VAL A 44 16.27 17.87 -2.01
C VAL A 44 15.61 19.10 -2.64
N ILE A 45 14.29 19.26 -2.51
CA ILE A 45 13.52 20.41 -3.01
C ILE A 45 13.30 21.39 -1.87
#